data_AF-A0A0R2UY65-F1
#
_entry.id   AF-A0A0R2UY65-F1
#
_cell.length_a   1.000
_cell.length_b   1.000
_cell.length_c   1.000
_cell.angle_alpha   90.00
_cell.angle_beta   90.00
_cell.angle_gamma   90.00
#
_symmetry.space_group_name_H-M   'P 1'
#
loop_
_entity.id
_entity.type
_entity.pdbx_description
1 polymer ?
#
loop_
_entity_poly.entity_id
_entity_poly.type
_entity_poly.pdbx_seq_one_letter_code
_entity_poly.pdbx_strand_id
1 'polypeptide(L)'
;MMAPIDPYFAPFLNPSALAERYAQLAPSLHRTPVLHSTSLDTWAGAELHFKCENFQKSGAFKMRGVTNALRELAAQGLPAAEYVPIPQATTAKRWPGLQPHSGFPAPSSCRATHRSSKKTPCAPRADASSSARPR
;
A
#
# COMPACT_ATOMS: atom_id res chain seq x y z
N MET A 1 -26.28 -10.81 -5.88
CA MET A 1 -26.23 -10.23 -4.52
C MET A 1 -24.91 -9.48 -4.40
N MET A 2 -24.94 -8.18 -4.09
CA MET A 2 -23.71 -7.43 -3.79
C MET A 2 -23.15 -7.92 -2.44
N ALA A 3 -21.84 -8.14 -2.37
CA ALA A 3 -21.18 -8.47 -1.11
C ALA A 3 -21.34 -7.29 -0.12
N PRO A 4 -21.55 -7.56 1.18
CA PRO A 4 -21.60 -6.50 2.19
C PRO A 4 -20.25 -5.78 2.25
N ILE A 5 -20.31 -4.45 2.30
CA ILE A 5 -19.12 -3.59 2.45
C ILE A 5 -18.57 -3.81 3.87
N ASP A 6 -17.25 -3.93 3.99
CA ASP A 6 -16.58 -4.01 5.29
C ASP A 6 -16.97 -2.79 6.16
N PRO A 7 -17.42 -2.98 7.41
CA PRO A 7 -17.79 -1.89 8.32
C PRO A 7 -16.70 -0.83 8.47
N TYR A 8 -15.43 -1.20 8.30
CA TYR A 8 -14.30 -0.27 8.31
C TYR A 8 -14.38 0.78 7.19
N PHE A 9 -14.87 0.43 6.00
CA PHE A 9 -14.94 1.36 4.88
C PHE A 9 -16.18 2.24 4.89
N ALA A 10 -17.21 1.87 5.66
CA ALA A 10 -18.48 2.59 5.69
C ALA A 10 -18.36 4.10 5.99
N PRO A 11 -17.51 4.55 6.94
CA PRO A 11 -17.32 5.97 7.21
C PRO A 11 -16.72 6.74 6.02
N PHE A 12 -15.86 6.11 5.22
CA PHE A 12 -15.19 6.76 4.09
C PHE A 12 -16.07 6.89 2.84
N LEU A 13 -17.25 6.27 2.84
CA LEU A 13 -18.27 6.50 1.82
C LEU A 13 -18.98 7.85 2.01
N ASN A 14 -18.93 8.44 3.20
CA ASN A 14 -19.45 9.77 3.46
C ASN A 14 -18.39 10.83 3.15
N PRO A 15 -18.65 11.76 2.21
CA PRO A 15 -17.71 12.84 1.87
C PRO A 15 -17.32 13.73 3.04
N SER A 16 -18.23 14.02 3.98
CA SER A 16 -17.92 14.90 5.12
C SER A 16 -16.96 14.23 6.09
N ALA A 17 -17.22 12.98 6.44
CA ALA A 17 -16.34 12.18 7.30
C ALA A 17 -14.94 12.02 6.67
N LEU A 18 -14.87 11.83 5.34
CA LEU A 18 -13.59 11.78 4.64
C LEU A 18 -12.83 13.11 4.70
N ALA A 19 -13.53 14.24 4.54
CA ALA A 19 -12.93 15.57 4.61
C ALA A 19 -12.38 15.89 6.01
N GLU A 20 -13.11 15.55 7.07
CA GLU A 20 -12.67 15.70 8.46
C GLU A 20 -11.41 14.87 8.74
N ARG A 21 -11.39 13.61 8.28
CA ARG A 21 -10.21 12.74 8.41
C ARG A 21 -9.02 13.30 7.63
N TYR A 22 -9.24 13.79 6.42
CA TYR A 22 -8.20 14.43 5.64
C TYR A 22 -7.61 15.65 6.36
N ALA A 23 -8.45 16.51 6.97
CA ALA A 23 -7.98 17.66 7.73
C ALA A 23 -7.06 17.26 8.90
N GLN A 24 -7.38 16.16 9.58
CA GLN A 24 -6.55 15.62 10.67
C GLN A 24 -5.21 15.06 10.17
N LEU A 25 -5.19 14.46 8.97
CA LEU A 25 -3.99 13.85 8.38
C LEU A 25 -3.13 14.82 7.58
N ALA A 26 -3.69 15.96 7.15
CA ALA A 26 -3.05 16.94 6.29
C ALA A 26 -1.65 17.39 6.76
N PRO A 27 -1.39 17.61 8.07
CA PRO A 27 -0.04 17.98 8.54
C PRO A 27 1.03 16.92 8.26
N SER A 28 0.64 15.65 8.17
CA SER A 28 1.55 14.52 7.96
C SER A 28 1.69 14.12 6.49
N LEU A 29 0.92 14.71 5.57
CA LEU A 29 0.88 14.36 4.15
C LEU A 29 1.42 15.49 3.29
N HIS A 30 2.12 15.17 2.21
CA HIS A 30 2.50 16.17 1.22
C HIS A 30 1.27 16.56 0.39
N ARG A 31 1.08 17.86 0.20
CA ARG A 31 0.12 18.38 -0.79
C ARG A 31 0.73 18.26 -2.17
N THR A 32 0.46 17.13 -2.80
CA THR A 32 0.96 16.79 -4.15
C THR A 32 0.41 17.79 -5.18
N PRO A 33 1.23 18.26 -6.13
CA PRO A 33 0.80 19.19 -7.16
C PRO A 33 -0.21 18.52 -8.11
N VAL A 34 -0.97 19.37 -8.80
CA VAL A 34 -1.73 18.98 -9.99
C VAL A 34 -0.97 19.55 -11.17
N LEU A 35 -0.48 18.68 -12.05
CA LEU A 35 0.23 19.07 -13.25
C LEU A 35 -0.68 18.91 -14.47
N HIS A 36 -0.32 19.61 -15.54
CA HIS A 36 -1.03 19.63 -16.81
C HIS A 36 0.01 19.69 -17.94
N SER A 37 -0.31 19.15 -19.12
CA SER A 37 0.65 19.07 -20.23
C SER A 37 -0.05 19.25 -21.57
N THR A 38 0.18 20.42 -22.18
CA THR A 38 -0.45 20.84 -23.45
C THR A 38 -0.29 19.82 -24.59
N SER A 39 0.85 19.13 -24.63
CA SER A 39 1.09 18.05 -25.59
C SER A 39 0.15 16.86 -25.37
N LEU A 40 -0.05 16.44 -24.12
CA LEU A 40 -0.96 15.35 -23.79
C LEU A 40 -2.41 15.76 -23.99
N ASP A 41 -2.76 17.01 -23.70
CA ASP A 41 -4.12 17.51 -23.89
C ASP A 41 -4.50 17.56 -25.37
N THR A 42 -3.56 17.98 -26.23
CA THR A 42 -3.75 17.98 -27.68
C THR A 42 -3.92 16.56 -28.21
N TRP A 43 -3.17 15.60 -27.64
CA TRP A 43 -3.24 14.20 -28.05
C TRP A 43 -4.51 13.50 -27.58
N ALA A 44 -5.00 13.84 -26.38
CA ALA A 44 -6.24 13.31 -25.83
C ALA A 44 -7.50 14.05 -26.30
N GLY A 45 -7.34 15.26 -26.86
CA GLY A 45 -8.46 16.14 -27.22
C GLY A 45 -9.24 16.68 -26.02
N ALA A 46 -8.62 16.72 -24.83
CA ALA A 46 -9.26 17.13 -23.57
C ALA A 46 -8.21 17.70 -22.58
N GLU A 47 -8.67 18.51 -21.61
CA GLU A 47 -7.81 19.06 -20.54
C GLU A 47 -7.50 17.98 -19.49
N LEU A 48 -6.24 17.56 -19.37
CA LEU A 48 -5.82 16.50 -18.46
C LEU A 48 -5.12 17.05 -17.22
N HIS A 49 -5.72 16.82 -16.06
CA HIS A 49 -5.15 17.17 -14.77
C HIS A 49 -4.57 15.94 -14.06
N PHE A 50 -3.25 15.92 -13.90
CA PHE A 50 -2.53 14.83 -13.25
C PHE A 50 -2.32 15.13 -11.77
N LYS A 51 -2.99 14.36 -10.90
CA LYS A 51 -2.70 14.38 -9.46
C LYS A 51 -1.43 13.58 -9.17
N CYS A 52 -0.31 14.27 -8.94
CA CYS A 52 1.03 13.66 -8.86
C CYS A 52 1.33 13.02 -7.50
N GLU A 53 0.66 11.91 -7.18
CA GLU A 53 0.92 11.14 -5.94
C GLU A 53 2.30 10.47 -5.89
N ASN A 54 3.05 10.47 -7.00
CA ASN A 54 4.45 10.08 -7.04
C ASN A 54 5.37 11.03 -6.23
N PHE A 55 4.90 12.23 -5.88
CA PHE A 55 5.61 13.15 -4.98
C PHE A 55 5.16 13.07 -3.52
N GLN A 56 4.26 12.15 -3.20
CA GLN A 56 3.92 11.83 -1.82
C GLN A 56 5.11 11.17 -1.11
N LYS A 57 5.10 11.16 0.23
CA LYS A 57 6.01 10.31 1.02
C LYS A 57 6.03 8.89 0.42
N SER A 58 7.20 8.23 0.41
CA SER A 58 7.40 6.91 -0.25
C SER A 58 7.21 6.85 -1.77
N GLY A 59 6.89 7.97 -2.43
CA GLY A 59 6.67 8.01 -3.88
C GLY A 59 5.36 7.39 -4.36
N ALA A 60 4.35 7.24 -3.48
CA ALA A 60 3.06 6.66 -3.85
C ALA A 60 1.90 7.12 -2.96
N PHE A 61 0.68 7.05 -3.49
CA PHE A 61 -0.56 7.44 -2.79
C PHE A 61 -0.82 6.63 -1.51
N LYS A 62 -0.26 5.42 -1.41
CA LYS A 62 -0.49 4.46 -0.31
C LYS A 62 -0.18 5.05 1.07
N MET A 63 0.73 6.02 1.13
CA MET A 63 1.05 6.70 2.38
C MET A 63 -0.14 7.39 3.04
N ARG A 64 -1.15 7.80 2.28
CA ARG A 64 -2.37 8.38 2.86
C ARG A 64 -3.11 7.38 3.76
N GLY A 65 -3.25 6.13 3.30
CA GLY A 65 -3.89 5.06 4.05
C GLY A 65 -3.04 4.55 5.22
N VAL A 66 -1.72 4.42 5.00
CA VAL A 66 -0.78 4.03 6.06
C VAL A 66 -0.83 5.03 7.23
N THR A 67 -0.77 6.34 6.94
CA THR A 67 -0.84 7.37 7.99
C THR A 67 -2.18 7.33 8.75
N ASN A 68 -3.30 7.06 8.06
CA ASN A 68 -4.59 6.90 8.73
C ASN A 68 -4.58 5.68 9.68
N ALA A 69 -4.15 4.52 9.19
CA ALA A 69 -4.10 3.29 9.97
C ALA A 69 -3.18 3.43 11.19
N LEU A 70 -1.99 4.01 11.01
CA LEU A 70 -1.06 4.27 12.12
C LEU A 70 -1.68 5.17 13.19
N ARG A 71 -2.45 6.19 12.78
CA ARG A 71 -3.13 7.08 13.72
C ARG A 71 -4.25 6.36 14.49
N GLU A 72 -5.00 5.49 13.84
CA GLU A 72 -6.04 4.68 14.50
C GLU A 72 -5.44 3.68 15.48
N LEU A 73 -4.34 3.01 15.10
CA LEU A 73 -3.61 2.11 15.99
C LEU A 73 -3.02 2.86 17.20
N ALA A 74 -2.45 4.05 16.98
CA ALA A 74 -1.95 4.89 18.05
C ALA A 74 -3.08 5.31 19.03
N ALA A 75 -4.28 5.61 18.51
CA ALA A 75 -5.44 5.91 19.33
C ALA A 75 -5.90 4.70 20.17
N GLN A 76 -5.59 3.47 19.76
CA GLN A 76 -5.85 2.23 20.50
C GLN A 76 -4.74 1.88 21.52
N GLY A 77 -3.75 2.75 21.70
CA GLY A 77 -2.67 2.57 22.67
C GLY A 77 -1.52 1.67 22.19
N LEU A 78 -1.51 1.30 20.91
CA LEU A 78 -0.35 0.63 20.32
C LEU A 78 0.77 1.64 20.08
N PRO A 79 2.05 1.26 20.25
CA PRO A 79 3.16 2.18 20.04
C PRO A 79 3.08 2.75 18.64
N ALA A 80 3.23 4.08 18.52
CA ALA A 80 3.23 4.78 17.24
C ALA A 80 4.32 4.18 16.36
N ALA A 81 3.94 3.29 15.43
CA ALA A 81 4.89 2.72 14.51
C ALA A 81 5.34 3.85 13.58
N GLU A 82 6.59 4.29 13.77
CA GLU A 82 7.20 5.26 12.88
C GLU A 82 7.30 4.63 11.49
N TYR A 83 6.84 5.37 10.48
CA TYR A 83 6.98 4.93 9.11
C TYR A 83 8.47 4.95 8.73
N VAL A 84 9.08 3.77 8.65
CA VAL A 84 10.41 3.59 8.09
C VAL A 84 10.27 3.38 6.58
N PRO A 85 10.74 4.33 5.74
CA PRO A 85 10.70 4.13 4.30
C PRO A 85 11.48 2.87 3.92
N ILE A 86 10.87 2.02 3.07
CA ILE A 86 11.60 0.92 2.46
C ILE A 86 12.75 1.56 1.68
N PRO A 87 14.02 1.21 1.95
CA PRO A 87 15.14 1.79 1.24
C PRO A 87 14.95 1.52 -0.25
N GLN A 88 14.88 2.59 -1.04
CA GLN A 88 14.95 2.52 -2.50
C GLN A 88 16.24 1.77 -2.80
N ALA A 89 16.11 0.58 -3.38
CA ALA A 89 17.15 -0.44 -3.52
C ALA A 89 18.56 0.13 -3.76
N THR A 90 19.43 0.15 -2.73
CA THR A 90 20.92 0.21 -2.88
C THR A 90 21.69 -0.07 -1.61
N THR A 91 21.12 0.02 -0.40
CA THR A 91 21.83 -0.43 0.81
C THR A 91 21.12 -1.60 1.46
N ALA A 92 21.72 -2.77 1.29
CA ALA A 92 21.48 -3.97 2.09
C ALA A 92 21.85 -3.68 3.57
N LYS A 93 21.06 -2.88 4.28
CA LYS A 93 21.07 -2.90 5.74
C LYS A 93 20.33 -4.15 6.16
N ARG A 94 21.10 -5.19 6.48
CA ARG A 94 20.65 -6.40 7.15
C ARG A 94 19.95 -6.00 8.44
N TRP A 95 18.62 -6.13 8.46
CA TRP A 95 17.83 -5.97 9.68
C TRP A 95 18.19 -7.11 10.63
N PRO A 96 18.75 -6.86 11.84
CA PRO A 96 19.03 -7.93 12.77
C PRO A 96 17.70 -8.55 13.22
N GLY A 97 17.50 -9.84 12.93
CA GLY A 97 16.35 -10.61 13.43
C GLY A 97 15.16 -10.80 12.49
N LEU A 98 15.13 -10.19 11.30
CA LEU A 98 14.05 -10.44 10.33
C LEU A 98 14.43 -11.60 9.40
N GLN A 99 13.93 -12.80 9.70
CA GLN A 99 13.97 -13.92 8.75
C GLN A 99 13.05 -13.57 7.57
N PRO A 100 13.51 -13.64 6.31
CA PRO A 100 12.66 -13.35 5.17
C PRO A 100 11.55 -14.41 5.06
N HIS A 101 10.33 -14.04 5.40
CA HIS A 101 9.15 -14.87 5.13
C HIS A 101 8.91 -14.87 3.61
N SER A 102 8.84 -16.06 3.02
CA SER A 102 8.83 -16.34 1.58
C SER A 102 7.50 -16.00 0.89
N GLY A 103 7.06 -14.74 0.96
CA GLY A 103 5.75 -14.33 0.45
C GLY A 103 5.73 -13.16 -0.53
N PHE A 104 6.82 -12.40 -0.66
CA PHE A 104 6.86 -11.25 -1.57
C PHE A 104 7.57 -11.60 -2.88
N PRO A 105 6.86 -11.62 -4.03
CA PRO A 105 7.53 -11.70 -5.32
C PRO A 105 8.39 -10.45 -5.52
N ALA A 106 9.62 -10.64 -5.98
CA ALA A 106 10.50 -9.54 -6.37
C ALA A 106 9.80 -8.69 -7.47
N PRO A 107 9.90 -7.35 -7.43
CA PRO A 107 9.36 -6.50 -8.50
C PRO A 107 10.04 -6.85 -9.82
N SER A 108 9.23 -7.03 -10.86
CA SER A 108 9.62 -7.59 -12.18
C SER A 108 10.56 -6.72 -13.03
N SER A 109 11.03 -5.57 -12.52
CA SER A 109 11.97 -4.70 -13.26
C SER A 109 13.39 -4.67 -12.70
N CYS A 110 13.67 -5.31 -11.56
CA CYS A 110 15.05 -5.45 -11.09
C CYS A 110 15.70 -6.66 -11.77
N ARG A 111 16.41 -6.42 -12.88
CA ARG A 111 17.38 -7.37 -13.45
C ARG A 111 18.53 -7.53 -12.45
N ALA A 112 18.32 -8.33 -11.40
CA ALA A 112 19.36 -8.78 -10.51
C ALA A 112 20.18 -9.84 -11.24
N THR A 113 21.41 -9.49 -11.57
CA THR A 113 22.43 -10.38 -12.10
C THR A 113 22.63 -11.58 -11.16
N HIS A 114 22.62 -12.77 -11.76
CA HIS A 114 23.08 -14.07 -11.26
C HIS A 114 23.41 -14.17 -9.75
N ARG A 115 22.51 -14.76 -8.95
CA ARG A 115 22.95 -15.68 -7.90
C ARG A 115 21.90 -16.75 -7.62
N SER A 116 22.23 -17.97 -8.04
CA SER A 116 21.52 -19.22 -7.77
C SER A 116 21.15 -19.32 -6.29
N SER A 117 19.85 -19.22 -5.98
CA SER A 117 19.30 -19.73 -4.72
C SER A 117 18.37 -20.89 -5.07
N LYS A 118 18.73 -22.08 -4.60
CA LYS A 118 17.97 -23.33 -4.78
C LYS A 118 16.53 -23.10 -4.34
N LYS A 119 15.55 -23.40 -5.21
CA LYS A 119 14.13 -23.45 -4.86
C LYS A 119 13.91 -24.66 -3.95
N THR A 120 13.55 -24.44 -2.69
CA THR A 120 12.92 -25.47 -1.87
C THR A 120 11.47 -25.61 -2.33
N PRO A 121 10.94 -26.81 -2.59
CA PRO A 121 9.54 -26.97 -2.95
C PRO A 121 8.67 -26.69 -1.71
N CYS A 122 7.76 -25.74 -1.80
CA CYS A 122 6.63 -25.67 -0.86
C CYS A 122 5.62 -26.75 -1.26
N ALA A 123 5.16 -27.53 -0.29
CA ALA A 123 4.05 -28.46 -0.48
C ALA A 123 2.79 -27.69 -0.94
N PRO A 124 1.99 -28.25 -1.86
CA PRO A 124 0.75 -27.62 -2.27
C PRO A 124 -0.19 -27.48 -1.07
N ARG A 125 -0.80 -26.31 -0.92
CA ARG A 125 -1.92 -26.10 0.00
C ARG A 125 -3.03 -27.08 -0.41
N ALA A 126 -3.44 -27.94 0.51
CA ALA A 126 -4.57 -28.82 0.29
C ALA A 126 -5.81 -27.98 -0.02
N ASP A 127 -6.43 -28.30 -1.15
CA ASP A 127 -7.68 -27.72 -1.63
C ASP A 127 -8.82 -28.02 -0.63
N ALA A 128 -9.68 -27.02 -0.46
CA ALA A 128 -10.93 -27.18 0.26
C ALA A 128 -11.88 -28.11 -0.53
N SER A 129 -12.30 -29.25 0.04
CA SER A 129 -13.64 -29.81 -0.19
C SER A 129 -14.00 -30.98 0.76
N SER A 130 -15.30 -31.05 1.06
CA SER A 130 -16.10 -32.21 1.52
C SER A 130 -16.23 -32.53 3.03
N SER A 131 -17.42 -32.20 3.55
CA SER A 131 -18.34 -33.02 4.36
C SER A 131 -17.80 -34.10 5.33
N ALA A 132 -18.05 -33.91 6.64
CA ALA A 132 -18.62 -34.93 7.53
C ALA A 132 -18.95 -34.32 8.93
N ARG A 133 -20.21 -34.45 9.37
CA ARG A 133 -20.65 -34.23 10.76
C ARG A 133 -20.22 -35.41 11.64
N PRO A 134 -19.92 -35.24 12.94
CA PRO A 134 -19.79 -36.36 13.87
C PRO A 134 -21.11 -36.67 14.58
N ARG A 135 -21.48 -37.95 14.48
CA ARG A 135 -22.24 -38.88 15.36
C ARG A 135 -23.44 -38.38 16.14
#